data_AF-A0A7H4P2R8-F1
#
_entry.id   AF-A0A7H4P2R8-F1
#
_cell.length_a   1.000
_cell.length_b   1.000
_cell.length_c   1.000
_cell.angle_alpha   90.00
_cell.angle_beta   90.00
_cell.angle_gamma   90.00
#
_symmetry.space_group_name_H-M   'P 1'
#
loop_
_entity.id
_entity.type
_entity.pdbx_description
1 polymer ?
#
loop_
_entity_poly.entity_id
_entity_poly.type
_entity_poly.pdbx_seq_one_letter_code
_entity_poly.pdbx_strand_id
1 'polypeptide(L)' 'MRAGRQSGEAGVESYFEQRIALAAFAELPEDALDDLPLTWVTTPARELGQSLAECILRRMEEGQGAARNQIISPRLITRK' A
#
# COMPACT_ATOMS: atom_id res chain seq x y z
N MET A 1 52.88 -31.65 21.84
CA MET A 1 53.11 -30.40 21.08
C MET A 1 52.94 -30.73 19.60
N ARG A 2 51.82 -30.28 19.00
CA ARG A 2 51.63 -29.77 17.63
C ARG A 2 50.18 -30.01 17.20
N ALA A 3 49.62 -28.92 16.70
CA ALA A 3 48.21 -28.64 16.52
C ALA A 3 47.65 -29.22 15.21
N GLY A 4 46.33 -29.39 15.21
CA GLY A 4 45.54 -29.68 14.02
C GLY A 4 44.05 -29.55 14.35
N ARG A 5 43.61 -28.33 14.70
CA ARG A 5 42.18 -27.98 14.68
C ARG A 5 41.71 -28.10 13.23
N GLN A 6 41.06 -29.20 12.89
CA GLN A 6 40.13 -29.18 11.77
C GLN A 6 38.86 -28.51 12.29
N SER A 7 38.79 -27.18 12.14
CA SER A 7 37.55 -26.42 12.24
C SER A 7 36.68 -26.83 11.05
N GLY A 8 36.03 -27.98 11.19
CA GLY A 8 34.90 -28.40 10.38
C GLY A 8 33.62 -27.93 11.06
N GLU A 9 33.41 -26.62 11.07
CA GLU A 9 32.07 -26.08 11.22
C GLU A 9 32.11 -24.77 10.44
N ALA A 10 31.79 -24.87 9.14
CA ALA A 10 31.32 -23.72 8.38
C ALA A 10 30.08 -23.25 9.14
N GLY A 11 30.30 -22.32 10.06
CA GLY A 11 29.31 -21.83 10.98
C GLY A 11 28.24 -21.14 10.18
N VAL A 12 27.19 -21.89 9.85
CA VAL A 12 25.80 -21.46 9.79
C VAL A 12 25.67 -20.03 9.24
N GLU A 13 26.22 -19.79 8.06
CA GLU A 13 26.06 -18.50 7.38
C GLU A 13 24.59 -18.42 6.95
N SER A 14 23.84 -17.59 7.67
CA SER A 14 22.54 -17.02 7.27
C SER A 14 21.42 -18.03 6.95
N TYR A 15 20.84 -18.66 7.98
CA TYR A 15 19.65 -19.50 7.77
C TYR A 15 18.34 -18.72 7.53
N PHE A 16 18.28 -17.42 7.85
CA PHE A 16 17.12 -16.58 7.52
C PHE A 16 17.53 -15.11 7.39
N GLU A 17 17.88 -14.64 6.19
CA GLU A 17 17.66 -13.23 5.87
C GLU A 17 16.15 -12.97 5.99
N GLN A 18 15.72 -12.36 7.10
CA GLN A 18 14.31 -12.04 7.29
C GLN A 18 13.92 -10.91 6.33
N ARG A 19 13.24 -11.27 5.24
CA ARG A 19 12.69 -10.31 4.29
C ARG A 19 11.32 -9.84 4.79
N ILE A 20 11.22 -8.58 5.18
CA ILE A 20 9.98 -7.95 5.61
C ILE A 20 9.47 -7.05 4.49
N ALA A 21 8.23 -7.27 4.05
CA ALA A 21 7.52 -6.33 3.17
C ALA A 21 6.66 -5.40 4.03
N LEU A 22 6.80 -4.09 3.82
CA LEU A 22 6.02 -3.08 4.52
C LEU A 22 5.09 -2.36 3.53
N ALA A 23 3.81 -2.31 3.88
CA ALA A 23 2.80 -1.58 3.14
C ALA A 23 2.00 -0.67 4.07
N ALA A 24 1.61 0.49 3.55
CA ALA A 24 0.89 1.50 4.30
C ALA A 24 -0.19 2.18 3.45
N PHE A 25 -1.15 2.79 4.12
CA PHE A 25 -2.19 3.62 3.48
C PHE A 25 -1.83 5.09 3.61
N ALA A 26 -2.01 5.85 2.53
CA ALA A 26 -1.76 7.28 2.53
C ALA A 26 -2.90 8.03 1.81
N GLU A 27 -3.34 9.14 2.42
CA GLU A 27 -4.23 10.14 1.82
C GLU A 27 -3.40 11.34 1.33
N LEU A 28 -2.26 11.05 0.69
CA LEU A 28 -1.34 12.02 0.12
C LEU A 28 -1.32 11.85 -1.40
N PRO A 29 -1.13 12.93 -2.17
CA PRO A 29 -0.86 12.79 -3.59
C PRO A 29 0.43 12.01 -3.80
N GLU A 30 0.53 11.29 -4.92
CA GLU A 30 1.62 10.33 -5.19
C GLU A 30 3.02 10.95 -5.11
N ASP A 31 3.13 12.23 -5.46
CA ASP A 31 4.34 13.05 -5.40
C ASP A 31 4.75 13.48 -3.99
N ALA A 32 3.85 13.34 -3.01
CA ALA A 32 4.09 13.63 -1.59
C ALA A 32 4.30 12.36 -0.75
N LEU A 33 4.31 11.17 -1.36
CA LEU A 33 4.67 9.93 -0.67
C LEU A 33 6.17 9.91 -0.40
N ASP A 34 6.57 9.66 0.85
CA ASP A 34 7.98 9.59 1.25
C ASP A 34 8.78 8.64 0.34
N ASP A 35 10.06 8.99 0.08
CA ASP A 35 11.02 8.18 -0.70
C ASP A 35 11.43 6.86 -0.02
N LEU A 36 10.79 6.52 1.11
CA LEU A 36 11.01 5.24 1.78
C LEU A 36 10.54 4.11 0.85
N PRO A 37 11.25 2.97 0.75
CA PRO A 37 10.92 1.86 -0.15
C PRO A 37 9.71 1.06 0.38
N LEU A 38 8.58 1.75 0.52
CA LEU A 38 7.31 1.21 0.94
C LEU A 38 6.40 1.02 -0.26
N THR A 39 5.62 -0.05 -0.21
CA THR A 39 4.47 -0.19 -1.09
C THR A 39 3.30 0.58 -0.48
N TRP A 40 2.68 1.46 -1.25
CA TRP A 40 1.59 2.30 -0.76
C TRP A 40 0.26 1.84 -1.35
N VAL A 41 -0.80 1.97 -0.56
CA VAL A 41 -2.17 1.92 -1.05
C VAL A 41 -2.76 3.32 -0.86
N THR A 42 -3.25 3.92 -1.94
CA THR A 42 -3.85 5.25 -1.90
C THR A 42 -5.33 5.19 -2.24
N THR A 43 -6.11 6.01 -1.55
CA THR A 43 -7.51 6.23 -1.88
C THR A 43 -7.60 7.34 -2.92
N PRO A 44 -8.30 7.16 -4.05
CA PRO A 44 -8.47 8.23 -5.04
C PRO A 44 -9.51 9.26 -4.55
N ALA A 45 -9.12 10.06 -3.56
CA ALA A 45 -10.01 11.01 -2.86
C ALA A 45 -10.69 12.02 -3.79
N ARG A 46 -9.98 12.50 -4.82
CA ARG A 46 -10.53 13.43 -5.81
C ARG A 46 -11.68 12.82 -6.61
N GLU A 47 -11.50 11.60 -7.09
CA GLU A 47 -12.53 10.87 -7.86
C GLU A 47 -13.72 10.51 -6.97
N LEU A 48 -13.47 10.11 -5.72
CA LEU A 48 -14.53 9.91 -4.72
C LEU A 48 -15.37 11.17 -4.54
N GLY A 49 -14.72 12.33 -4.35
CA GLY A 49 -15.41 13.60 -4.18
C GLY A 49 -16.23 14.01 -5.40
N GLN A 50 -15.67 13.86 -6.60
CA GLN A 50 -16.37 14.15 -7.86
C GLN A 50 -17.61 13.27 -8.01
N SER A 51 -17.45 11.96 -7.82
CA SER A 51 -18.54 11.01 -7.97
C SER A 51 -19.64 11.23 -6.91
N LEU A 52 -19.25 11.60 -5.69
CA LEU A 52 -20.20 11.97 -4.64
C LEU A 52 -20.97 13.24 -5.01
N ALA A 53 -20.30 14.27 -5.52
CA ALA A 53 -20.93 15.51 -5.95
C ALA A 53 -21.95 15.28 -7.07
N GLU A 54 -21.60 14.48 -8.09
CA GLU A 54 -22.52 14.07 -9.15
C GLU A 54 -23.74 13.33 -8.59
N CYS A 55 -23.53 12.45 -7.62
CA CYS A 55 -24.62 11.73 -6.97
C CYS A 55 -25.56 12.66 -6.21
N ILE A 56 -25.03 13.69 -5.53
CA ILE A 56 -25.81 14.71 -4.82
C ILE A 56 -26.62 15.54 -5.81
N LEU A 57 -25.99 16.08 -6.85
CA LEU A 57 -26.66 16.92 -7.86
C LEU A 57 -27.81 16.15 -8.53
N ARG A 58 -27.55 14.91 -8.94
CA ARG A 58 -28.59 14.05 -9.52
C ARG A 58 -29.74 13.77 -8.55
N ARG A 59 -29.47 13.57 -7.24
CA ARG A 59 -30.53 13.44 -6.23
C ARG A 59 -31.36 14.71 -6.07
N MET A 60 -30.77 15.88 -6.26
CA MET A 60 -31.50 17.14 -6.22
C MET A 60 -32.44 17.28 -7.42
N GLU A 61 -32.03 16.80 -8.59
CA GLU A 61 -32.83 16.84 -9.83
C GLU A 61 -33.91 15.76 -9.89
N GLU A 62 -33.56 14.50 -9.58
CA GLU A 62 -34.43 13.32 -9.74
C GLU A 62 -35.28 13.03 -8.48
N GLY A 63 -34.98 13.69 -7.35
CA GLY A 63 -35.60 13.44 -6.05
C GLY A 63 -34.97 12.28 -5.28
N GLN A 64 -35.59 11.90 -4.15
CA GLN A 64 -35.08 10.83 -3.28
C GLN A 64 -35.37 9.44 -3.87
N GLY A 65 -34.51 8.99 -4.79
CA GLY A 65 -34.46 7.59 -5.25
C GLY A 65 -33.83 6.64 -4.22
N ALA A 66 -33.76 5.35 -4.56
CA ALA A 66 -33.15 4.34 -3.69
C ALA A 66 -31.69 4.67 -3.34
N ALA A 67 -31.25 4.27 -2.14
CA ALA A 67 -29.87 4.42 -1.71
C ALA A 67 -28.93 3.75 -2.72
N ARG A 68 -27.92 4.50 -3.18
CA ARG A 68 -26.91 4.03 -4.13
C ARG A 68 -25.60 3.82 -3.40
N ASN A 69 -24.99 2.68 -3.63
CA ASN A 69 -23.64 2.36 -3.16
C ASN A 69 -22.68 2.39 -4.35
N GLN A 70 -21.59 3.12 -4.22
CA GLN A 70 -20.54 3.19 -5.23
C GLN A 70 -19.20 2.91 -4.57
N ILE A 71 -18.49 1.93 -5.11
CA ILE A 71 -17.17 1.53 -4.63
C ILE A 71 -16.16 2.04 -5.66
N ILE A 72 -15.20 2.83 -5.21
CA ILE A 72 -14.06 3.23 -6.03
C ILE A 72 -12.84 2.45 -5.53
N SER A 73 -12.16 1.78 -6.45
CA SER A 73 -11.01 0.93 -6.11
C SER A 73 -9.82 1.77 -5.65
N PRO A 74 -9.11 1.34 -4.59
CA PRO A 74 -7.85 1.95 -4.19
C PRO A 74 -6.75 1.66 -5.23
N ARG A 75 -5.67 2.44 -5.19
CA ARG A 75 -4.51 2.29 -6.08
C ARG A 75 -3.32 1.74 -5.32
N LEU A 76 -2.72 0.69 -5.86
CA LEU A 76 -1.45 0.15 -5.37
C LEU A 76 -0.29 0.86 -6.08
N ILE A 77 0.61 1.46 -5.29
CA ILE A 77 1.84 2.06 -5.78
C ILE A 77 3.00 1.22 -5.26
N THR A 78 3.65 0.50 -6.17
CA THR A 78 4.81 -0.33 -5.85
C THR A 78 6.10 0.47 -5.99
N ARG A 79 6.90 0.53 -4.92
CA ARG A 79 8.29 1.00 -4.98
C ARG A 79 9.22 -0.22 -5.05
N LYS A 80 10.30 -0.10 -5.83
CA LYS A 80 11.34 -1.13 -6.00
C LYS A 80 12.43 -0.99 -4.96
#